data_AF-A0AA90NDM7-F1
#
_entry.id   AF-A0AA90NDM7-F1
#
_cell.length_a   1.000
_cell.length_b   1.000
_cell.length_c   1.000
_cell.angle_alpha   90.00
_cell.angle_beta   90.00
_cell.angle_gamma   90.00
#
_symmetry.space_group_name_H-M   'P 1'
#
loop_
_entity.id
_entity.type
_entity.pdbx_description
1 polymer ?
#
loop_
_entity_poly.entity_id
_entity_poly.type
_entity_poly.pdbx_seq_one_letter_code
_entity_poly.pdbx_strand_id
1 'polypeptide(L)'
;MSGVFSFPNPVNDNAARVTAGLVVVLAVVTIVAGQWWLYAALAIGFALRVAGGPRYSPFGRLAVHVIAPRVGPAKLVPGPPKRFAQTIGLAFSGVALVLFLTGNHVAAQIVLGLLVVAALLESALGLCLGCVVFGWLQRRGVIPASVCEACAGVNTTPPTLSVPQTH
;
A
#
# COMPACT_ATOMS: atom_id res chain seq x y z
N MET A 1 -8.23 -17.56 -15.45
CA MET A 1 -7.02 -17.96 -14.68
C MET A 1 -6.74 -16.96 -13.54
N SER A 2 -7.77 -16.56 -12.78
CA SER A 2 -7.77 -15.24 -12.11
C SER A 2 -7.55 -15.28 -10.58
N GLY A 3 -7.24 -16.43 -10.00
CA GLY A 3 -7.19 -16.61 -8.55
C GLY A 3 -5.88 -16.18 -7.87
N VAL A 4 -4.77 -16.12 -8.60
CA VAL A 4 -3.42 -15.97 -7.99
C VAL A 4 -3.00 -14.49 -7.87
N PHE A 5 -3.50 -13.61 -8.74
CA PHE A 5 -3.16 -12.18 -8.75
C PHE A 5 -4.33 -11.27 -8.29
N SER A 6 -5.30 -11.84 -7.57
CA SER A 6 -6.42 -11.08 -7.04
C SER A 6 -6.00 -10.37 -5.75
N PHE A 7 -6.10 -9.03 -5.75
CA PHE A 7 -5.83 -8.24 -4.56
C PHE A 7 -7.02 -8.39 -3.58
N PRO A 8 -6.77 -8.62 -2.27
CA PRO A 8 -7.84 -8.80 -1.31
C PRO A 8 -8.80 -7.60 -1.27
N ASN A 9 -10.10 -7.89 -1.26
CA ASN A 9 -11.15 -6.89 -1.08
C ASN A 9 -12.31 -7.55 -0.30
N PRO A 10 -12.62 -7.10 0.93
CA PRO A 10 -12.04 -5.97 1.67
C PRO A 10 -10.67 -6.24 2.30
N VAL A 11 -10.00 -5.17 2.76
CA VAL A 11 -8.69 -5.22 3.43
C VAL A 11 -8.80 -4.70 4.86
N ASN A 12 -8.03 -5.27 5.80
CA ASN A 12 -7.90 -4.74 7.16
C ASN A 12 -7.00 -3.49 7.19
N ASP A 13 -7.57 -2.34 7.56
CA ASP A 13 -6.90 -1.05 7.67
C ASP A 13 -5.77 -1.06 8.71
N ASN A 14 -5.96 -1.74 9.85
CA ASN A 14 -4.88 -1.89 10.85
C ASN A 14 -3.68 -2.65 10.28
N ALA A 15 -3.91 -3.65 9.43
CA ALA A 15 -2.83 -4.35 8.74
C ALA A 15 -2.14 -3.49 7.69
N ALA A 16 -2.89 -2.63 7.00
CA ALA A 16 -2.33 -1.65 6.08
C ALA A 16 -1.42 -0.64 6.81
N ARG A 17 -1.88 -0.10 7.94
CA ARG A 17 -1.11 0.84 8.79
C ARG A 17 0.20 0.23 9.29
N VAL A 18 0.14 -1.01 9.80
CA VAL A 18 1.35 -1.73 10.23
C VAL A 18 2.29 -1.96 9.05
N THR A 19 1.76 -2.37 7.89
CA THR A 19 2.58 -2.56 6.68
C THR A 19 3.27 -1.26 6.28
N ALA A 20 2.58 -0.12 6.38
CA ALA A 20 3.15 1.20 6.13
C ALA A 20 4.28 1.51 7.12
N GLY A 21 4.12 1.21 8.41
CA GLY A 21 5.18 1.34 9.42
C GLY A 21 6.42 0.49 9.10
N LEU A 22 6.23 -0.77 8.66
CA LEU A 22 7.34 -1.62 8.23
C LEU A 22 8.06 -1.06 6.99
N VAL A 23 7.31 -0.50 6.05
CA VAL A 23 7.86 0.19 4.87
C VAL A 23 8.68 1.41 5.28
N VAL A 24 8.21 2.20 6.24
CA VAL A 24 8.97 3.35 6.79
C VAL A 24 10.31 2.89 7.34
N VAL A 25 10.32 1.87 8.20
CA VAL A 25 11.55 1.32 8.78
C VAL A 25 12.52 0.88 7.69
N LEU A 26 12.02 0.08 6.73
CA LEU A 26 12.86 -0.41 5.63
C LEU A 26 13.39 0.72 4.74
N ALA A 27 12.57 1.73 4.44
CA ALA A 27 12.97 2.88 3.63
C ALA A 27 14.02 3.75 4.33
N VAL A 28 13.88 3.99 5.64
CA VAL A 28 14.90 4.69 6.43
C VAL A 28 16.21 3.90 6.45
N VAL A 29 16.16 2.59 6.70
CA VAL A 29 17.34 1.72 6.64
C VAL A 29 17.99 1.77 5.26
N THR A 30 17.19 1.80 4.19
CA THR A 30 17.68 1.89 2.81
C THR A 30 18.42 3.20 2.54
N ILE A 31 17.89 4.32 3.02
CA ILE A 31 18.51 5.65 2.88
C ILE A 31 19.84 5.70 3.63
N VAL A 32 19.88 5.20 4.87
CA VAL A 32 21.06 5.23 5.75
C VAL A 32 22.15 4.29 5.28
N ALA A 33 21.80 3.05 4.92
CA ALA A 33 22.77 2.05 4.49
C ALA A 33 23.28 2.29 3.05
N GLY A 34 22.46 2.94 2.20
CA GLY A 34 22.86 3.34 0.86
C GLY A 34 23.21 2.16 -0.06
N GLN A 35 22.60 0.99 0.12
CA GLN A 35 22.90 -0.20 -0.69
C GLN A 35 21.85 -0.42 -1.78
N TRP A 36 22.30 -0.65 -3.02
CA TRP A 36 21.39 -0.83 -4.17
C TRP A 36 20.38 -1.97 -3.98
N TRP A 37 20.77 -3.06 -3.32
CA TRP A 37 19.92 -4.21 -3.10
C TRP A 37 18.75 -3.92 -2.13
N LEU A 38 18.89 -2.91 -1.26
CA LEU A 38 17.82 -2.45 -0.38
C LEU A 38 16.74 -1.68 -1.17
N TYR A 39 17.16 -0.83 -2.11
CA TYR A 39 16.24 -0.18 -3.05
C TYR A 39 15.50 -1.22 -3.90
N ALA A 40 16.21 -2.26 -4.36
CA ALA A 40 15.62 -3.36 -5.11
C ALA A 40 14.62 -4.15 -4.24
N ALA A 41 14.98 -4.47 -2.99
CA ALA A 41 14.09 -5.16 -2.05
C ALA A 41 12.81 -4.37 -1.78
N LEU A 42 12.88 -3.03 -1.65
CA LEU A 42 11.70 -2.18 -1.54
C LEU A 42 10.82 -2.24 -2.78
N ALA A 43 11.40 -2.05 -3.97
CA ALA A 43 10.66 -2.08 -5.23
C ALA A 43 9.97 -3.44 -5.45
N ILE A 44 10.71 -4.55 -5.23
CA ILE A 44 10.16 -5.91 -5.30
C ILE A 44 9.05 -6.09 -4.26
N GLY A 45 9.28 -5.66 -3.02
CA GLY A 45 8.27 -5.71 -1.97
C GLY A 45 6.99 -4.97 -2.34
N PHE A 46 7.11 -3.83 -3.04
CA PHE A 46 5.96 -3.10 -3.55
C PHE A 46 5.28 -3.83 -4.71
N ALA A 47 6.04 -4.40 -5.63
CA ALA A 47 5.53 -5.17 -6.77
C ALA A 47 4.72 -6.40 -6.31
N LEU A 48 5.23 -7.15 -5.33
CA LEU A 48 4.53 -8.31 -4.75
C LEU A 48 3.18 -7.93 -4.15
N ARG A 49 3.13 -6.79 -3.45
CA ARG A 49 1.89 -6.25 -2.86
C ARG A 49 0.91 -5.72 -3.92
N VAL A 50 1.39 -5.17 -5.04
CA VAL A 50 0.52 -4.81 -6.19
C VAL A 50 -0.09 -6.07 -6.81
N ALA A 51 0.74 -7.12 -6.96
CA ALA A 51 0.40 -8.35 -7.66
C ALA A 51 -0.63 -9.21 -6.92
N GLY A 52 -0.57 -9.30 -5.58
CA GLY A 52 -1.56 -10.09 -4.83
C GLY A 52 -1.71 -9.69 -3.35
N GLY A 53 -1.41 -8.44 -3.03
CA GLY A 53 -1.62 -7.89 -1.69
C GLY A 53 -0.66 -8.45 -0.63
N PRO A 54 -1.07 -8.45 0.65
CA PRO A 54 -0.25 -8.91 1.77
C PRO A 54 0.16 -10.38 1.67
N ARG A 55 -0.52 -11.18 0.83
CA ARG A 55 -0.32 -12.63 0.71
C ARG A 55 1.09 -13.01 0.23
N TYR A 56 1.67 -12.19 -0.66
CA TYR A 56 2.97 -12.47 -1.28
C TYR A 56 4.15 -11.73 -0.63
N SER A 57 3.90 -10.65 0.10
CA SER A 57 4.95 -9.89 0.77
C SER A 57 5.24 -10.46 2.16
N PRO A 58 6.50 -10.77 2.53
CA PRO A 58 6.86 -11.20 3.88
C PRO A 58 6.39 -10.21 4.95
N PHE A 59 6.60 -8.91 4.71
CA PHE A 59 6.11 -7.83 5.58
C PHE A 59 4.58 -7.76 5.61
N GLY A 60 3.91 -8.05 4.48
CA GLY A 60 2.45 -8.11 4.43
C GLY A 60 1.88 -9.25 5.27
N ARG A 61 2.50 -10.45 5.21
CA ARG A 61 2.09 -11.59 6.04
C ARG A 61 2.34 -11.33 7.52
N LEU A 62 3.48 -10.76 7.87
CA LEU A 62 3.83 -10.37 9.23
C LEU A 62 2.84 -9.34 9.79
N ALA A 63 2.52 -8.30 9.01
CA ALA A 63 1.57 -7.29 9.39
C ALA A 63 0.17 -7.88 9.62
N VAL A 64 -0.34 -8.67 8.69
CA VAL A 64 -1.70 -9.22 8.74
C VAL A 64 -1.90 -10.25 9.85
N HIS A 65 -0.98 -11.21 10.01
CA HIS A 65 -1.20 -12.37 10.89
C HIS A 65 -0.62 -12.18 12.29
N VAL A 66 0.39 -11.33 12.45
CA VAL A 66 1.12 -11.21 13.72
C VAL A 66 0.81 -9.88 14.38
N ILE A 67 1.06 -8.77 13.70
CA ILE A 67 1.07 -7.47 14.39
C ILE A 67 -0.34 -6.86 14.43
N ALA A 68 -1.06 -6.80 13.31
CA ALA A 68 -2.37 -6.15 13.24
C ALA A 68 -3.43 -6.72 14.21
N PRO A 69 -3.51 -8.04 14.46
CA PRO A 69 -4.45 -8.60 15.45
C PRO A 69 -4.17 -8.11 16.88
N ARG A 70 -2.95 -7.67 17.18
CA ARG A 70 -2.55 -7.13 18.49
C ARG A 70 -2.83 -5.63 18.64
N VAL A 71 -3.02 -4.92 17.53
CA VAL A 71 -3.30 -3.47 17.53
C VAL A 71 -4.78 -3.19 17.83
N GLY A 72 -5.69 -4.08 17.42
CA GLY A 72 -7.11 -3.94 17.67
C GLY A 72 -7.97 -4.76 16.70
N PRO A 73 -9.31 -4.67 16.83
CA PRO A 73 -10.23 -5.39 15.96
C PRO A 73 -10.03 -5.01 14.48
N ALA A 74 -10.32 -5.95 13.58
CA ALA A 74 -10.15 -5.73 12.15
C ALA A 74 -11.12 -4.64 11.65
N LYS A 75 -10.56 -3.57 11.08
CA LYS A 75 -11.32 -2.49 10.44
C LYS A 75 -11.27 -2.69 8.94
N LEU A 76 -12.39 -3.11 8.34
CA LEU A 76 -12.44 -3.45 6.92
C LEU A 76 -12.66 -2.21 6.05
N VAL A 77 -11.84 -2.06 5.02
CA VAL A 77 -11.91 -0.97 4.03
C VAL A 77 -11.83 -1.53 2.61
N PRO A 78 -12.36 -0.81 1.59
CA PRO A 78 -12.27 -1.25 0.20
C PRO A 78 -10.83 -1.48 -0.27
N GLY A 79 -10.59 -2.61 -0.94
CA GLY A 79 -9.30 -3.00 -1.49
C GLY A 79 -8.81 -2.18 -2.70
N PRO A 80 -9.66 -1.80 -3.68
CA PRO A 80 -9.19 -1.12 -4.89
C PRO A 80 -8.39 0.18 -4.64
N PRO A 81 -8.81 1.10 -3.75
CA PRO A 81 -8.03 2.30 -3.43
C PRO A 81 -6.67 1.98 -2.79
N LYS A 82 -6.57 0.93 -1.97
CA LYS A 82 -5.31 0.50 -1.34
C LYS A 82 -4.36 -0.13 -2.37
N ARG A 83 -4.89 -0.89 -3.33
CA ARG A 83 -4.09 -1.41 -4.47
C ARG A 83 -3.53 -0.27 -5.31
N PHE A 84 -4.32 0.78 -5.55
CA PHE A 84 -3.85 1.99 -6.24
C PHE A 84 -2.75 2.74 -5.46
N ALA A 85 -2.91 2.90 -4.15
CA ALA A 85 -1.84 3.46 -3.31
C ALA A 85 -0.54 2.62 -3.40
N GLN A 86 -0.69 1.30 -3.46
CA GLN A 86 0.39 0.35 -3.59
C GLN A 86 1.10 0.43 -4.95
N THR A 87 0.38 0.74 -6.05
CA THR A 87 1.00 1.01 -7.36
C THR A 87 1.78 2.32 -7.38
N ILE A 88 1.29 3.36 -6.68
CA ILE A 88 2.05 4.62 -6.54
C ILE A 88 3.36 4.36 -5.78
N GLY A 89 3.30 3.61 -4.68
CA GLY A 89 4.50 3.25 -3.94
C GLY A 89 5.50 2.40 -4.74
N LEU A 90 5.01 1.54 -5.65
CA LEU A 90 5.86 0.83 -6.61
C LEU A 90 6.55 1.80 -7.58
N ALA A 91 5.82 2.78 -8.11
CA ALA A 91 6.41 3.78 -9.00
C ALA A 91 7.50 4.58 -8.29
N PHE A 92 7.26 5.06 -7.06
CA PHE A 92 8.25 5.82 -6.28
C PHE A 92 9.49 4.99 -5.96
N SER A 93 9.30 3.76 -5.46
CA SER A 93 10.44 2.88 -5.15
C SER A 93 11.21 2.44 -6.39
N GLY A 94 10.53 2.21 -7.52
CA GLY A 94 11.16 1.89 -8.80
C GLY A 94 11.97 3.07 -9.36
N VAL A 95 11.41 4.28 -9.33
CA VAL A 95 12.13 5.51 -9.72
C VAL A 95 13.36 5.73 -8.83
N ALA A 96 13.21 5.57 -7.50
CA ALA A 96 14.33 5.67 -6.58
C ALA A 96 15.44 4.65 -6.89
N LEU A 97 15.08 3.39 -7.20
CA LEU A 97 16.04 2.37 -7.61
C LEU A 97 16.77 2.74 -8.90
N VAL A 98 16.06 3.19 -9.94
CA VAL A 98 16.67 3.60 -11.21
C VAL A 98 17.61 4.80 -11.01
N LEU A 99 17.18 5.81 -10.24
CA LEU A 99 18.03 6.95 -9.89
C LEU A 99 19.28 6.53 -9.13
N PHE A 100 19.16 5.58 -8.21
CA PHE A 100 20.31 5.06 -7.47
C PHE A 100 21.30 4.33 -8.39
N LEU A 101 20.80 3.46 -9.29
CA LEU A 101 21.63 2.69 -10.23
C LEU A 101 22.30 3.57 -11.29
N THR A 102 21.70 4.70 -11.64
CA THR A 102 22.27 5.69 -12.56
C THR A 102 23.24 6.67 -11.87
N GLY A 103 23.51 6.48 -10.57
CA GLY A 103 24.45 7.29 -9.79
C GLY A 103 23.85 8.59 -9.21
N ASN A 104 22.56 8.85 -9.41
CA ASN A 104 21.88 10.04 -8.91
C ASN A 104 21.34 9.83 -7.49
N HIS A 105 22.25 9.58 -6.55
CA HIS A 105 21.92 9.12 -5.19
C HIS A 105 21.07 10.11 -4.39
N VAL A 106 21.34 11.42 -4.50
CA VAL A 106 20.55 12.44 -3.80
C VAL A 106 19.10 12.46 -4.29
N ALA A 107 18.90 12.40 -5.61
CA ALA A 107 17.55 12.32 -6.18
C ALA A 107 16.82 11.04 -5.74
N ALA A 108 17.52 9.89 -5.70
CA ALA A 108 16.98 8.65 -5.18
C ALA A 108 16.52 8.76 -3.72
N GLN A 109 17.33 9.39 -2.87
CA GLN A 109 17.00 9.63 -1.46
C GLN A 109 15.82 10.60 -1.29
N ILE A 110 15.72 11.65 -2.11
CA ILE A 110 14.58 12.58 -2.09
C ILE A 110 13.28 11.84 -2.43
N VAL A 111 13.27 11.06 -3.51
CA VAL A 111 12.08 10.28 -3.92
C VAL A 111 11.68 9.28 -2.82
N LEU A 112 12.65 8.60 -2.22
CA LEU A 112 12.39 7.65 -1.15
C LEU A 112 11.95 8.37 0.14
N GLY A 113 12.45 9.57 0.42
CA GLY A 113 12.00 10.43 1.50
C GLY A 113 10.53 10.85 1.38
N LEU A 114 10.07 11.19 0.17
CA LEU A 114 8.65 11.46 -0.10
C LEU A 114 7.79 10.21 0.17
N LEU A 115 8.27 9.03 -0.22
CA LEU A 115 7.60 7.77 0.09
C LEU A 115 7.52 7.53 1.61
N VAL A 116 8.60 7.82 2.35
CA VAL A 116 8.62 7.72 3.82
C VAL A 116 7.57 8.62 4.46
N VAL A 117 7.46 9.89 4.03
CA VAL A 117 6.45 10.82 4.55
C VAL A 117 5.04 10.29 4.30
N ALA A 118 4.74 9.83 3.09
CA ALA A 118 3.43 9.28 2.75
C ALA A 118 3.10 8.01 3.58
N ALA A 119 4.08 7.11 3.75
CA ALA A 119 3.91 5.90 4.54
C ALA A 119 3.79 6.18 6.05
N LEU A 120 4.47 7.22 6.56
CA LEU A 120 4.35 7.67 7.94
C LEU A 120 2.95 8.22 8.23
N LEU A 121 2.38 9.04 7.34
CA LEU A 121 1.01 9.55 7.48
C LEU A 121 -0.01 8.41 7.56
N GLU A 122 0.16 7.39 6.73
CA GLU A 122 -0.69 6.19 6.78
C GLU A 122 -0.48 5.42 8.09
N SER A 123 0.77 5.17 8.50
CA SER A 123 1.07 4.40 9.70
C SER A 123 0.57 5.09 10.97
N ALA A 124 0.89 6.38 11.14
CA ALA A 124 0.62 7.14 12.36
C ALA A 124 -0.84 7.62 12.43
N LEU A 125 -1.32 8.25 11.35
CA LEU A 125 -2.62 8.94 11.32
C LEU A 125 -3.72 8.14 10.62
N GLY A 126 -3.39 7.03 9.94
CA GLY A 126 -4.35 6.28 9.12
C GLY A 126 -4.74 7.02 7.85
N LEU A 127 -3.91 7.98 7.39
CA LEU A 127 -4.23 8.85 6.27
C LEU A 127 -3.48 8.41 4.99
N CYS A 128 -4.18 7.66 4.15
CA CYS A 128 -3.62 7.13 2.91
C CYS A 128 -3.77 8.15 1.77
N LEU A 129 -2.69 8.87 1.45
CA LEU A 129 -2.69 9.83 0.34
C LEU A 129 -3.14 9.20 -0.98
N GLY A 130 -2.71 7.96 -1.28
CA GLY A 130 -3.14 7.25 -2.48
C GLY A 130 -4.65 7.00 -2.52
N CYS A 131 -5.29 6.68 -1.39
CA CYS A 131 -6.74 6.53 -1.33
C CYS A 131 -7.47 7.86 -1.49
N VAL A 132 -6.93 8.96 -0.94
CA VAL A 132 -7.49 10.32 -1.12
C VAL A 132 -7.45 10.72 -2.60
N VAL A 133 -6.32 10.50 -3.27
CA VAL A 133 -6.16 10.75 -4.71
C VAL A 133 -7.12 9.87 -5.51
N PHE A 134 -7.25 8.58 -5.18
CA PHE A 134 -8.21 7.68 -5.84
C PHE A 134 -9.64 8.21 -5.73
N GLY A 135 -10.10 8.57 -4.53
CA GLY A 135 -11.44 9.11 -4.33
C GLY A 135 -11.65 10.44 -5.05
N TRP A 136 -10.63 11.29 -5.14
CA TRP A 136 -10.67 12.52 -5.93
C TRP A 136 -10.78 12.25 -7.44
N LEU A 137 -10.03 11.29 -7.96
CA LEU A 137 -10.08 10.87 -9.36
C LEU A 137 -11.45 10.27 -9.72
N GLN A 138 -12.03 9.48 -8.81
CA GLN A 138 -13.36 8.91 -8.98
C GLN A 138 -14.45 9.99 -8.98
N ARG A 139 -14.38 10.98 -8.09
CA ARG A 139 -15.30 12.14 -8.09
C ARG A 139 -15.23 12.97 -9.38
N ARG A 140 -14.05 13.03 -10.02
CA ARG A 140 -13.86 13.71 -11.32
C ARG A 140 -14.21 12.83 -12.53
N GLY A 141 -14.67 11.59 -12.31
CA GLY A 141 -15.03 10.66 -13.39
C GLY A 141 -13.84 10.05 -14.15
N VAL A 142 -12.59 10.27 -13.69
CA VAL A 142 -11.40 9.66 -14.30
C VAL A 142 -11.36 8.15 -14.01
N ILE A 143 -11.78 7.76 -12.80
CA ILE A 143 -11.94 6.36 -12.40
C ILE A 143 -13.43 6.05 -12.36
N PRO A 144 -13.93 5.06 -13.14
CA PRO A 144 -15.35 4.75 -13.16
C PRO A 144 -15.82 4.16 -11.82
N ALA A 145 -17.07 4.44 -11.46
CA ALA A 145 -17.66 3.99 -10.19
C ALA A 145 -17.67 2.46 -10.05
N SER A 146 -17.72 1.72 -11.16
CA SER A 146 -17.63 0.25 -11.18
C SER A 146 -16.32 -0.31 -10.62
N VAL A 147 -15.24 0.48 -10.56
CA VAL A 147 -13.96 0.06 -9.96
C VAL A 147 -14.06 -0.04 -8.44
N CYS A 148 -14.87 0.82 -7.82
CA CYS A 148 -15.18 0.75 -6.40
C CYS A 148 -16.54 1.38 -6.13
N GLU A 149 -17.60 0.58 -6.16
CA GLU A 149 -18.97 1.02 -5.90
C GLU A 149 -19.13 1.48 -4.45
N ALA A 150 -18.52 0.76 -3.51
CA ALA A 150 -18.45 1.15 -2.10
C ALA A 150 -17.70 2.48 -1.85
N CYS A 151 -16.93 2.97 -2.84
CA CYS A 151 -16.24 4.26 -2.80
C CYS A 151 -17.02 5.36 -3.53
N ALA A 152 -18.07 5.02 -4.29
CA ALA A 152 -18.73 5.90 -5.25
C ALA A 152 -19.82 6.79 -4.64
N GLY A 153 -20.21 6.62 -3.37
CA GLY A 153 -21.28 7.42 -2.78
C GLY A 153 -21.28 7.45 -1.25
N VAL A 154 -21.51 8.65 -0.70
CA VAL A 154 -21.94 8.87 0.70
C VAL A 154 -23.39 8.42 0.92
N ASN A 155 -24.15 8.14 -0.17
CA ASN A 155 -25.59 7.89 -0.14
C ASN A 155 -25.99 6.44 -0.49
N THR A 156 -25.04 5.53 -0.65
CA THR A 156 -25.35 4.09 -0.73
C THR A 156 -25.16 3.51 0.65
N THR A 157 -26.21 2.93 1.23
CA THR A 157 -26.15 2.12 2.45
C THR A 157 -24.85 1.31 2.43
N PRO A 158 -23.96 1.43 3.44
CA PRO A 158 -22.66 0.80 3.38
C PRO A 158 -22.88 -0.70 3.15
N PRO A 159 -22.36 -1.28 2.06
CA PRO A 159 -22.46 -2.71 1.87
C PRO A 159 -21.78 -3.34 3.08
N THR A 160 -22.49 -4.25 3.75
CA THR A 160 -21.92 -5.09 4.80
C THR A 160 -20.71 -5.79 4.18
N LEU A 161 -19.51 -5.30 4.52
CA LEU A 161 -18.24 -5.92 4.13
C LEU A 161 -18.10 -7.22 4.92
N SER A 162 -18.94 -8.21 4.63
CA SER A 162 -18.87 -9.54 5.20
C SER A 162 -17.76 -10.31 4.50
N VAL A 163 -16.76 -10.72 5.28
CA VAL A 163 -15.75 -11.68 4.84
C VAL A 163 -16.45 -13.03 4.63
N PRO A 164 -16.23 -13.76 3.51
CA PRO A 164 -16.61 -15.16 3.43
C PRO A 164 -15.81 -15.90 4.52
N GLN A 165 -16.50 -16.42 5.55
CA GLN A 165 -15.87 -17.26 6.56
C GLN A 165 -15.41 -18.56 5.88
N THR A 166 -14.14 -18.61 5.49
CA THR A 166 -13.51 -19.88 5.13
C THR A 166 -13.24 -20.63 6.43
N HIS A 167 -14.09 -21.62 6.71
CA HIS A 167 -13.83 -22.71 7.63
C HIS A 167 -12.57 -23.50 7.24
#